data_AF-A0A7W1QJ76-F1
#
_entry.id   AF-A0A7W1QJ76-F1
#
_cell.length_a   1.000
_cell.length_b   1.000
_cell.length_c   1.000
_cell.angle_alpha   90.00
_cell.angle_beta   90.00
_cell.angle_gamma   90.00
#
_symmetry.space_group_name_H-M   'P 1'
#
loop_
_entity.id
_entity.type
_entity.pdbx_description
1 polymer ?
#
loop_
_entity_poly.entity_id
_entity_poly.type
_entity_poly.pdbx_seq_one_letter_code
_entity_poly.pdbx_strand_id
1 'polypeptide(L)' 'MVVKKTDYKSLNAELDDVLAKLQSDDLDVDVAVGLYERGVAITKELETYLKAAENKVSKIQADFSGK' A
#
# COMPACT_ATOMS: atom_id res chain seq x y z
N MET A 1 9.84 21.32 -4.82
CA MET A 1 9.79 19.99 -4.18
C MET A 1 8.63 19.21 -4.79
N VAL A 2 8.91 18.16 -5.57
CA VAL A 2 7.86 17.29 -6.10
C VAL A 2 7.44 16.37 -4.96
N VAL A 3 6.25 16.61 -4.40
CA VAL A 3 5.62 15.67 -3.46
C VAL A 3 5.42 14.39 -4.26
N LYS A 4 6.23 13.36 -3.98
CA LYS A 4 6.12 12.04 -4.59
C LYS A 4 4.70 11.56 -4.26
N LYS A 5 3.78 11.63 -5.22
CA LYS A 5 2.45 11.05 -5.08
C LYS A 5 2.70 9.56 -4.89
N THR A 6 2.59 9.07 -3.67
CA THR A 6 2.56 7.63 -3.39
C THR A 6 1.25 7.12 -3.97
N ASP A 7 1.27 6.81 -5.26
CA ASP A 7 0.14 6.14 -5.90
C ASP A 7 0.15 4.65 -5.53
N TYR A 8 -1.03 4.03 -5.62
CA TYR A 8 -1.24 2.63 -5.24
C TYR A 8 -0.24 1.68 -5.92
N LYS A 9 0.11 1.96 -7.18
CA LYS A 9 1.06 1.16 -7.94
C LYS A 9 2.48 1.23 -7.36
N SER A 10 2.91 2.42 -6.95
CA SER A 10 4.21 2.61 -6.32
C SER A 10 4.30 1.91 -4.96
N LEU A 11 3.23 1.99 -4.16
CA LEU A 11 3.15 1.27 -2.88
C LEU A 11 3.19 -0.25 -3.06
N ASN A 12 2.46 -0.77 -4.05
CA ASN A 12 2.50 -2.20 -4.36
C ASN A 12 3.90 -2.64 -4.82
N ALA A 13 4.55 -1.88 -5.70
CA ALA A 13 5.90 -2.21 -6.15
C ALA A 13 6.89 -2.22 -4.98
N GLU A 14 6.75 -1.28 -4.04
CA GLU A 14 7.59 -1.27 -2.84
C GLU A 14 7.30 -2.46 -1.92
N LEU A 15 6.03 -2.89 -1.79
CA LEU A 15 5.67 -4.08 -1.03
C LEU A 15 6.27 -5.34 -1.66
N ASP A 16 6.21 -5.46 -2.99
CA ASP A 16 6.81 -6.58 -3.73
C ASP A 16 8.33 -6.64 -3.51
N ASP A 17 9.01 -5.48 -3.53
CA ASP A 17 10.45 -5.39 -3.23
C ASP A 17 10.77 -5.81 -1.79
N VAL A 18 9.92 -5.42 -0.82
CA VAL A 18 10.07 -5.83 0.59
C VAL A 18 9.91 -7.34 0.73
N LEU A 19 8.88 -7.92 0.08
CA LEU A 19 8.63 -9.37 0.10
C LEU A 19 9.78 -10.14 -0.56
N ALA A 20 10.30 -9.67 -1.68
CA ALA A 20 11.44 -10.29 -2.35
C ALA A 20 12.69 -10.31 -1.45
N LYS A 21 12.96 -9.24 -0.70
CA LYS A 21 14.07 -9.19 0.27
C LYS A 21 13.84 -10.11 1.46
N LEU A 22 12.60 -10.23 1.95
CA LEU A 22 12.23 -11.13 3.04
C LEU A 22 12.41 -12.62 2.67
N GLN A 23 12.36 -12.96 1.39
CA GLN A 23 12.56 -14.31 0.88
C GLN A 23 14.04 -14.67 0.64
N SER A 24 14.97 -13.74 0.89
CA SER A 24 16.40 -13.98 0.71
C SER A 24 16.93 -14.96 1.76
N ASP A 25 17.66 -16.00 1.34
CA ASP A 25 18.20 -17.03 2.23
C ASP A 25 19.26 -16.50 3.22
N ASP A 26 20.00 -15.44 2.84
CA ASP A 26 21.05 -14.81 3.65
C ASP A 26 20.58 -13.56 4.43
N LEU A 27 19.28 -13.48 4.74
CA LEU A 27 18.71 -12.31 5.40
C LEU A 27 19.06 -12.25 6.90
N ASP A 28 19.68 -11.15 7.31
CA ASP A 28 19.93 -10.85 8.73
C ASP A 28 18.62 -10.56 9.48
N VAL A 29 18.50 -11.06 10.72
CA VAL A 29 17.30 -10.92 11.55
C VAL A 29 16.94 -9.46 11.85
N ASP A 30 17.92 -8.59 12.07
CA ASP A 30 17.67 -7.17 12.35
C ASP A 30 17.12 -6.47 11.10
N VAL A 31 17.61 -6.86 9.92
CA VAL A 31 17.10 -6.39 8.63
C VAL A 31 15.68 -6.93 8.38
N ALA A 32 15.41 -8.19 8.74
CA ALA A 32 14.10 -8.79 8.61
C ALA A 32 13.03 -8.06 9.43
N VAL A 33 13.35 -7.65 10.67
CA VAL A 33 12.45 -6.84 11.51
C VAL A 33 12.12 -5.51 10.82
N GLY A 34 13.12 -4.80 10.30
CA GLY A 34 12.91 -3.53 9.60
C GLY A 34 12.07 -3.68 8.31
N LEU A 35 12.31 -4.75 7.53
CA LEU A 35 11.51 -5.07 6.35
C LEU A 35 10.06 -5.38 6.71
N TYR A 36 9.83 -6.14 7.79
CA TYR A 36 8.49 -6.45 8.28
C TYR A 36 7.74 -5.18 8.70
N GLU A 37 8.37 -4.30 9.48
CA GLU A 37 7.78 -3.01 9.87
C GLU A 37 7.42 -2.16 8.65
N ARG A 38 8.31 -2.12 7.64
CA ARG A 38 8.02 -1.41 6.39
C ARG A 38 6.86 -2.02 5.62
N GLY A 39 6.79 -3.35 5.53
CA GLY A 39 5.69 -4.07 4.88
C GLY A 39 4.33 -3.78 5.55
N VAL A 40 4.28 -3.75 6.88
CA VAL A 40 3.08 -3.39 7.64
C VAL A 40 2.67 -1.94 7.37
N ALA A 41 3.64 -1.01 7.33
CA ALA A 41 3.35 0.38 7.02
C ALA A 41 2.77 0.56 5.61
N ILE A 42 3.37 -0.08 4.59
CA ILE A 42 2.89 -0.03 3.20
C ILE A 42 1.49 -0.64 3.09
N THR A 43 1.24 -1.77 3.75
CA THR A 43 -0.08 -2.42 3.75
C THR A 43 -1.16 -1.48 4.30
N LYS A 44 -0.87 -0.76 5.39
CA LYS A 44 -1.78 0.22 5.98
C LYS A 44 -2.07 1.40 5.04
N GLU A 45 -1.05 1.86 4.31
CA GLU A 45 -1.22 2.91 3.30
C GLU A 45 -2.11 2.43 2.13
N LEU A 46 -1.90 1.21 1.64
CA LEU A 46 -2.72 0.58 0.60
C LEU A 46 -4.18 0.44 1.04
N GLU A 47 -4.43 -0.05 2.26
CA GLU A 47 -5.78 -0.14 2.80
C GLU A 47 -6.48 1.22 2.89
N THR A 48 -5.75 2.25 3.29
CA THR A 48 -6.28 3.62 3.36
C THR A 48 -6.66 4.12 1.97
N TYR A 49 -5.82 3.84 0.97
CA TYR A 49 -6.08 4.19 -0.42
C TYR A 49 -7.34 3.47 -0.94
N LEU A 50 -7.46 2.16 -0.68
CA LEU A 50 -8.61 1.35 -1.09
C LEU A 50 -9.91 1.85 -0.46
N LYS A 51 -9.92 2.12 0.85
CA LYS A 51 -11.09 2.70 1.54
C LYS A 51 -11.48 4.05 0.97
N ALA A 52 -10.49 4.90 0.64
CA ALA A 52 -10.77 6.18 0.01
C ALA A 52 -11.35 6.02 -1.41
N ALA A 53 -10.90 5.03 -2.18
CA ALA A 53 -11.43 4.72 -3.50
C ALA A 53 -12.85 4.16 -3.41
N GLU A 54 -13.10 3.21 -2.52
CA GLU A 54 -14.42 2.63 -2.24
C GLU A 54 -15.43 3.72 -1.86
N ASN A 55 -15.07 4.59 -0.92
CA ASN A 55 -15.93 5.72 -0.52
C ASN A 55 -16.27 6.66 -1.68
N LYS A 56 -15.34 6.87 -2.63
CA LYS A 56 -15.61 7.67 -3.83
C LYS A 56 -16.60 6.97 -4.76
N VAL A 57 -16.42 5.67 -4.98
CA VAL A 57 -17.32 4.86 -5.82
C VAL A 57 -18.72 4.81 -5.21
N SER A 58 -18.84 4.58 -3.90
CA SER A 58 -20.13 4.54 -3.22
C SER A 58 -20.89 5.86 -3.30
N LYS A 59 -20.20 7.00 -3.23
CA LYS A 59 -20.81 8.32 -3.45
C LYS A 59 -21.33 8.48 -4.88
N ILE A 60 -20.51 8.12 -5.87
CA ILE A 60 -20.91 8.17 -7.28
C ILE A 60 -22.15 7.29 -7.52
N GLN A 61 -22.19 6.07 -6.95
CA GLN A 61 -23.33 5.18 -7.06
C GLN A 61 -24.58 5.76 -6.39
N ALA A 62 -24.46 6.31 -5.18
CA ALA A 62 -25.57 6.95 -4.47
C ALA A 62 -26.17 8.12 -5.28
N ASP A 63 -25.30 8.97 -5.85
CA ASP A 63 -25.70 10.08 -6.73
C ASP A 63 -26.40 9.57 -8.01
N PHE A 64 -25.97 8.43 -8.56
CA PHE A 64 -26.55 7.83 -9.76
C PHE A 64 -27.91 7.16 -9.49
N SER A 65 -28.10 6.57 -8.31
CA SER A 65 -29.36 5.94 -7.88
C SER A 65 -30.45 6.93 -7.43
N GLY A 66 -30.15 8.23 -7.40
CA GLY A 66 -31.06 9.31 -7.00
C GLY A 66 -32.14 9.69 -8.03
N LYS A 67 -32.57 8.76 -8.89
CA LYS A 67 -33.74 8.91 -9.79
C LYS A 67 -34.68 7.72 -9.68
#